data_AF-A0A1V5QHN6-F1
#
_entry.id   AF-A0A1V5QHN6-F1
#
_cell.length_a   1.000
_cell.length_b   1.000
_cell.length_c   1.000
_cell.angle_alpha   90.00
_cell.angle_beta   90.00
_cell.angle_gamma   90.00
#
_symmetry.space_group_name_H-M   'P 1'
#
loop_
_entity.id
_entity.type
_entity.pdbx_description
1 polymer ?
#
loop_
_entity_poly.entity_id
_entity_poly.type
_entity_poly.pdbx_seq_one_letter_code
_entity_poly.pdbx_strand_id
1 'polypeptide(L)'
;MQWLNTSYGTWFNVSRNRSGPVFQNRFKSIPVDNEGSWAFYCSMYIHLNPVRIKGLGLGKLERSREKSGMLPEDPDAELVLKRLECLRTHRWSSYPAYGGYVEKPAWLYCEELWWRGNEEGIDPRKEYRDWIEGYLRQGIEEPKLSSLSSAVVIGSAAFVSKVRKEVLKLKGVDTNEREWKRLLPFTDVISAVEKLKGEVWDDFVDRHGDWARDLALYAGRERCGLSLTELGEFVNCRNQSVAQSNMRIRKRLKQDQELKQNYEKLLNILEES
;
A
#
# COMPACT_ATOMS: atom_id res chain seq x y z
N MET A 1 -15.63 -16.09 -14.68
CA MET A 1 -14.21 -16.09 -15.12
C MET A 1 -13.22 -16.57 -14.05
N GLN A 2 -13.49 -16.37 -12.74
CA GLN A 2 -12.58 -16.82 -11.66
C GLN A 2 -12.31 -18.34 -11.66
N TRP A 3 -13.32 -19.15 -12.01
CA TRP A 3 -13.20 -20.61 -12.11
C TRP A 3 -12.23 -21.08 -13.21
N LEU A 4 -12.18 -20.36 -14.35
CA LEU A 4 -11.28 -20.68 -15.45
C LEU A 4 -9.82 -20.42 -15.03
N ASN A 5 -9.51 -19.22 -14.51
CA ASN A 5 -8.13 -18.88 -14.17
C ASN A 5 -7.60 -19.65 -12.96
N THR A 6 -8.44 -19.93 -11.96
CA THR A 6 -8.01 -20.58 -10.72
C THR A 6 -8.21 -22.10 -10.76
N SER A 7 -9.44 -22.58 -10.95
CA SER A 7 -9.75 -24.01 -10.84
C SER A 7 -9.21 -24.80 -12.04
N TYR A 8 -9.47 -24.35 -13.27
CA TYR A 8 -8.90 -25.02 -14.46
C TYR A 8 -7.39 -24.84 -14.53
N GLY A 9 -6.86 -23.65 -14.23
CA GLY A 9 -5.40 -23.44 -14.18
C GLY A 9 -4.69 -24.37 -13.20
N THR A 10 -5.25 -24.56 -12.00
CA THR A 10 -4.72 -25.49 -10.99
C THR A 10 -4.82 -26.94 -11.48
N TRP A 11 -5.99 -27.36 -11.96
CA TRP A 11 -6.18 -28.71 -12.51
C TRP A 11 -5.25 -29.02 -13.68
N PHE A 12 -5.07 -28.09 -14.62
CA PHE A 12 -4.21 -28.24 -15.79
C PHE A 12 -2.74 -28.41 -15.40
N ASN A 13 -2.27 -27.65 -14.41
CA ASN A 13 -0.91 -27.74 -13.88
C ASN A 13 -0.66 -29.06 -13.16
N VAL A 14 -1.58 -29.45 -12.26
CA VAL A 14 -1.50 -30.73 -11.54
C VAL A 14 -1.51 -31.91 -12.51
N SER A 15 -2.41 -31.90 -13.50
CA SER A 15 -2.52 -32.98 -14.49
C SER A 15 -1.33 -33.10 -15.44
N ARG A 16 -0.51 -32.05 -15.58
CA ARG A 16 0.68 -32.04 -16.45
C ARG A 16 2.00 -32.01 -15.69
N ASN A 17 1.96 -32.12 -14.35
CA ASN A 17 3.12 -31.97 -13.49
C ASN A 17 3.92 -30.68 -13.77
N ARG A 18 3.19 -29.57 -13.98
CA ARG A 18 3.74 -28.24 -14.24
C ARG A 18 3.39 -27.29 -13.09
N SER A 19 4.20 -26.26 -12.92
CA SER A 19 3.89 -25.11 -12.08
C SER A 19 4.00 -23.82 -12.91
N GLY A 20 3.10 -22.86 -12.66
CA GLY A 20 3.10 -21.56 -13.35
C GLY A 20 1.76 -21.18 -13.97
N PRO A 21 1.67 -19.99 -14.58
CA PRO A 21 0.43 -19.52 -15.20
C PRO A 21 0.08 -20.33 -16.46
N VAL A 22 -1.13 -20.91 -16.48
CA VAL A 22 -1.67 -21.68 -17.63
C VAL A 22 -2.28 -20.76 -18.68
N PHE A 23 -2.99 -19.74 -18.20
CA PHE A 23 -3.51 -18.66 -19.02
C PHE A 23 -2.61 -17.44 -18.85
N GLN A 24 -2.66 -16.51 -19.80
CA GLN A 24 -2.08 -15.19 -19.60
C GLN A 24 -2.84 -14.52 -18.44
N ASN A 25 -2.31 -14.65 -17.22
CA ASN A 25 -2.68 -13.74 -16.15
C ASN A 25 -2.37 -12.33 -16.65
N ARG A 26 -3.29 -11.40 -16.46
CA ARG A 26 -3.01 -10.00 -16.77
C ARG A 26 -1.80 -9.56 -15.91
N PHE A 27 -0.81 -8.93 -16.55
CA PHE A 27 0.44 -8.52 -15.92
C PHE A 27 0.17 -7.59 -14.71
N LYS A 28 0.83 -7.84 -13.58
CA LYS A 28 0.81 -6.90 -12.45
C LYS A 28 1.76 -5.75 -12.79
N SER A 29 1.21 -4.58 -13.13
CA SER A 29 1.96 -3.34 -13.27
C SER A 29 1.78 -2.46 -12.04
N ILE A 30 2.89 -1.96 -11.48
CA ILE A 30 2.91 -1.01 -10.37
C ILE A 30 3.62 0.26 -10.88
N PRO A 31 2.97 1.44 -10.85
CA PRO A 31 3.65 2.70 -11.20
C PRO A 31 4.74 3.00 -10.19
N VAL A 32 5.89 3.42 -10.71
CA VAL A 32 7.04 3.85 -9.92
C VAL A 32 7.36 5.28 -10.33
N ASP A 33 7.66 6.15 -9.37
CA ASP A 33 8.12 7.49 -9.72
C ASP A 33 9.45 7.47 -10.48
N ASN A 34 9.65 8.50 -11.31
CA ASN A 34 10.88 8.67 -12.07
C ASN A 34 11.97 9.40 -11.27
N GLU A 35 11.63 9.94 -10.09
CA GLU A 35 12.54 10.73 -9.25
C GLU A 35 13.41 9.85 -8.34
N GLY A 36 13.08 8.56 -8.21
CA GLY A 36 13.84 7.58 -7.44
C GLY A 36 13.60 7.67 -5.94
N SER A 37 12.49 8.25 -5.47
CA SER A 37 12.24 8.42 -4.02
C SER A 37 12.17 7.09 -3.27
N TRP A 38 11.94 6.00 -4.00
CA TRP A 38 11.91 4.62 -3.52
C TRP A 38 13.29 3.97 -3.36
N ALA A 39 14.32 4.54 -3.99
CA ALA A 39 15.62 3.87 -4.16
C ALA A 39 16.32 3.59 -2.82
N PHE A 40 16.30 4.55 -1.90
CA PHE A 40 16.88 4.41 -0.55
C PHE A 40 16.22 3.29 0.24
N TYR A 41 14.89 3.29 0.30
CA TYR A 41 14.16 2.25 1.00
C TYR A 41 14.36 0.87 0.31
N CYS A 42 14.55 0.84 -1.01
CA CYS A 42 14.81 -0.38 -1.79
C CYS A 42 16.15 -0.99 -1.45
N SER A 43 17.19 -0.17 -1.31
CA SER A 43 18.49 -0.65 -0.87
C SER A 43 18.42 -1.26 0.54
N MET A 44 17.66 -0.66 1.48
CA MET A 44 17.43 -1.26 2.79
C MET A 44 16.75 -2.63 2.69
N TYR A 45 15.72 -2.77 1.85
CA TYR A 45 15.06 -4.06 1.66
C TYR A 45 16.03 -5.14 1.18
N ILE A 46 16.88 -4.80 0.20
CA ILE A 46 17.88 -5.71 -0.35
C ILE A 46 18.92 -6.07 0.71
N HIS A 47 19.47 -5.06 1.41
CA HIS A 47 20.54 -5.25 2.38
C HIS A 47 20.09 -5.97 3.65
N LEU A 48 18.80 -5.92 3.99
CA LEU A 48 18.23 -6.69 5.10
C LEU A 48 17.91 -8.14 4.74
N ASN A 49 17.94 -8.55 3.47
CA ASN A 49 17.61 -9.92 3.07
C ASN A 49 18.46 -11.01 3.75
N PRO A 50 19.80 -10.85 3.93
CA PRO A 50 20.63 -11.85 4.59
C PRO A 50 20.20 -12.16 6.03
N VAL A 51 19.67 -11.15 6.73
CA VAL A 51 19.26 -11.28 8.13
C VAL A 51 17.78 -11.65 8.31
N ARG A 52 16.96 -11.50 7.26
CA ARG A 52 15.53 -11.83 7.23
C ARG A 52 15.25 -13.32 7.07
N ILE A 53 15.85 -14.10 7.97
CA ILE A 53 15.75 -15.56 7.99
C ILE A 53 15.19 -16.05 9.32
N LYS A 54 14.56 -17.22 9.30
CA LYS A 54 13.96 -17.85 10.50
C LYS A 54 15.00 -18.07 11.61
N GLY A 55 16.23 -18.44 11.25
CA GLY A 55 17.32 -18.68 12.21
C GLY A 55 17.74 -17.45 13.03
N LEU A 56 17.38 -16.25 12.59
CA LEU A 56 17.66 -14.99 13.30
C LEU A 56 16.37 -14.35 13.87
N GLY A 57 15.27 -15.10 13.92
CA GLY A 57 13.98 -14.59 14.42
C GLY A 57 13.33 -13.54 13.52
N LEU A 58 13.77 -13.38 12.27
CA LEU A 58 13.24 -12.43 11.28
C LEU A 58 12.62 -13.17 10.08
N GLY A 59 12.09 -14.37 10.33
CA GLY A 59 11.41 -15.17 9.33
C GLY A 59 10.09 -14.53 8.88
N LYS A 60 9.41 -15.19 7.93
CA LYS A 60 8.14 -14.68 7.38
C LYS A 60 7.03 -14.63 8.43
N LEU A 61 6.98 -15.61 9.34
CA LEU A 61 5.94 -15.70 10.37
C LEU A 61 6.13 -14.62 11.43
N GLU A 62 7.37 -14.46 11.90
CA GLU A 62 7.76 -13.50 12.92
C GLU A 62 7.46 -12.07 12.45
N ARG A 63 7.91 -11.72 11.22
CA ARG A 63 7.61 -10.41 10.62
C ARG A 63 6.12 -10.19 10.33
N SER A 64 5.37 -11.25 10.09
CA SER A 64 3.91 -11.13 9.93
C SER A 64 3.22 -10.82 11.26
N ARG A 65 3.74 -11.28 12.39
CA ARG A 65 3.21 -10.99 13.73
C ARG A 65 3.55 -9.55 14.14
N GLU A 66 4.78 -9.12 13.89
CA GLU A 66 5.20 -7.71 14.06
C GLU A 66 4.26 -6.76 13.31
N LYS A 67 3.97 -7.04 12.03
CA LYS A 67 3.03 -6.25 11.22
C LYS A 67 1.60 -6.18 11.77
N SER A 68 1.18 -7.19 12.54
CA SER A 68 -0.14 -7.20 13.18
C SER A 68 -0.18 -6.45 14.52
N GLY A 69 0.87 -5.71 14.86
CA GLY A 69 0.99 -4.97 16.12
C GLY A 69 1.38 -5.85 17.31
N MET A 70 1.66 -7.14 17.08
CA MET A 70 2.25 -8.01 18.09
C MET A 70 3.76 -7.85 18.05
N LEU A 71 4.26 -6.82 18.75
CA LEU A 71 5.69 -6.60 18.90
C LEU A 71 6.30 -7.77 19.70
N PRO A 72 7.39 -8.39 19.23
CA PRO A 72 8.16 -9.31 20.04
C PRO A 72 8.76 -8.58 21.25
N GLU A 73 9.10 -9.32 22.30
CA GLU A 73 9.96 -8.80 23.36
C GLU A 73 11.27 -8.28 22.75
N ASP A 74 11.87 -7.26 23.38
CA ASP A 74 13.12 -6.67 22.92
C ASP A 74 14.15 -7.78 22.66
N PRO A 75 14.82 -7.78 21.50
CA PRO A 75 15.72 -8.87 21.14
C PRO A 75 16.89 -8.92 22.12
N ASP A 76 17.20 -10.13 22.59
CA ASP A 76 18.38 -10.36 23.42
C ASP A 76 19.65 -9.82 22.73
N ALA A 77 20.57 -9.28 23.54
CA ALA A 77 21.80 -8.66 23.07
C ALA A 77 22.65 -9.64 22.24
N GLU A 78 22.68 -10.93 22.61
CA GLU A 78 23.38 -11.96 21.84
C GLU A 78 22.78 -12.15 20.45
N LEU A 79 21.45 -12.12 20.34
CA LEU A 79 20.74 -12.23 19.07
C LEU A 79 21.00 -11.00 18.17
N VAL A 80 20.99 -9.80 18.75
CA VAL A 80 21.32 -8.57 18.02
C VAL A 80 22.73 -8.63 17.47
N LEU A 81 23.70 -9.09 18.26
CA LEU A 81 25.08 -9.27 17.80
C LEU A 81 25.18 -10.27 16.64
N LYS A 82 24.51 -11.43 16.72
CA LYS A 82 24.44 -12.40 15.62
C LYS A 82 23.83 -11.82 14.35
N ARG A 83 22.78 -11.01 14.48
CA ARG A 83 22.15 -10.31 13.34
C ARG A 83 23.12 -9.32 12.70
N LEU A 84 23.78 -8.49 13.49
CA LEU A 84 24.74 -7.49 13.00
C LEU A 84 25.95 -8.16 12.33
N GLU A 85 26.48 -9.23 12.93
CA GLU A 85 27.58 -10.01 12.34
C GLU A 85 27.18 -10.58 10.98
N CYS A 86 26.01 -11.23 10.90
CA CYS A 86 25.48 -11.77 9.65
C CYS A 86 25.33 -10.68 8.57
N LEU A 87 24.77 -9.51 8.93
CA LEU A 87 24.60 -8.39 8.01
C LEU A 87 25.93 -7.86 7.46
N ARG A 88 26.91 -7.65 8.34
CA ARG A 88 28.20 -7.02 8.01
C ARG A 88 29.16 -7.94 7.27
N THR A 89 28.98 -9.26 7.39
CA THR A 89 29.90 -10.26 6.81
C THR A 89 29.30 -11.03 5.64
N HIS A 90 28.03 -10.79 5.28
CA HIS A 90 27.38 -11.54 4.21
C HIS A 90 28.05 -11.29 2.85
N ARG A 91 28.75 -12.31 2.36
CA ARG A 91 29.58 -12.26 1.14
C ARG A 91 28.86 -11.74 -0.11
N TRP A 92 27.58 -12.02 -0.26
CA TRP A 92 26.78 -11.63 -1.43
C TRP A 92 25.96 -10.35 -1.21
N SER A 93 26.25 -9.60 -0.14
CA SER A 93 25.65 -8.30 0.11
C SER A 93 26.64 -7.20 -0.24
N SER A 94 26.15 -6.13 -0.87
CA SER A 94 26.93 -4.90 -1.03
C SER A 94 26.91 -4.04 0.23
N TYR A 95 26.08 -4.36 1.22
CA TYR A 95 25.94 -3.58 2.46
C TYR A 95 27.29 -3.20 3.11
N PRO A 96 28.31 -4.09 3.19
CA PRO A 96 29.58 -3.71 3.81
C PRO A 96 30.24 -2.48 3.17
N ALA A 97 30.10 -2.30 1.85
CA ALA A 97 30.63 -1.13 1.15
C ALA A 97 29.79 0.12 1.42
N TYR A 98 28.45 0.00 1.46
CA TYR A 98 27.55 1.11 1.79
C TYR A 98 27.70 1.57 3.24
N GLY A 99 27.90 0.63 4.15
CA GLY A 99 28.17 0.88 5.56
C GLY A 99 29.61 1.29 5.85
N GLY A 100 30.51 1.33 4.86
CA GLY A 100 31.90 1.75 5.03
C GLY A 100 32.79 0.77 5.80
N TYR A 101 32.42 -0.51 5.88
CA TYR A 101 33.21 -1.58 6.48
C TYR A 101 34.31 -2.10 5.55
N VAL A 102 34.11 -1.95 4.24
CA VAL A 102 35.08 -2.30 3.20
C VAL A 102 35.20 -1.17 2.19
N GLU A 103 36.31 -1.13 1.47
CA GLU A 103 36.46 -0.22 0.34
C GLU A 103 35.46 -0.57 -0.76
N LYS A 104 34.73 0.43 -1.26
CA LYS A 104 33.74 0.21 -2.31
C LYS A 104 34.45 -0.06 -3.64
N PRO A 105 34.01 -1.04 -4.44
CA PRO A 105 34.51 -1.23 -5.80
C PRO A 105 34.25 0.00 -6.67
N ALA A 106 35.10 0.26 -7.66
CA ALA A 106 35.00 1.45 -8.53
C ALA A 106 33.67 1.56 -9.30
N TRP A 107 33.02 0.42 -9.60
CA TRP A 107 31.73 0.36 -10.28
C TRP A 107 30.53 0.58 -9.35
N LEU A 108 30.73 0.58 -8.02
CA LEU A 108 29.66 0.72 -7.06
C LEU A 108 29.42 2.19 -6.71
N TYR A 109 28.23 2.68 -7.07
CA TYR A 109 27.78 4.03 -6.78
C TYR A 109 26.94 4.04 -5.50
N CYS A 110 27.50 4.57 -4.42
CA CYS A 110 26.83 4.65 -3.11
C CYS A 110 26.26 6.04 -2.84
N GLU A 111 26.83 7.04 -3.49
CA GLU A 111 26.62 8.47 -3.27
C GLU A 111 25.15 8.86 -3.45
N GLU A 112 24.48 8.29 -4.45
CA GLU A 112 23.06 8.53 -4.70
C GLU A 112 22.16 8.09 -3.54
N LEU A 113 22.44 6.92 -2.96
CA LEU A 113 21.63 6.38 -1.86
C LEU A 113 21.94 7.08 -0.55
N TRP A 114 23.21 7.44 -0.34
CA TRP A 114 23.61 8.28 0.79
C TRP A 114 22.93 9.64 0.76
N TRP A 115 22.95 10.34 -0.37
CA TRP A 115 22.28 11.64 -0.54
C TRP A 115 20.77 11.55 -0.25
N ARG A 116 20.11 10.47 -0.65
CA ARG A 116 18.66 10.29 -0.46
C ARG A 116 18.25 9.95 0.97
N GLY A 117 19.19 9.52 1.80
CA GLY A 117 18.92 9.05 3.17
C GLY A 117 19.56 9.89 4.27
N ASN A 118 20.15 11.04 3.93
CA ASN A 118 20.95 11.87 4.83
C ASN A 118 20.46 13.32 4.80
N GLU A 119 20.38 13.94 5.98
CA GLU A 119 20.24 15.40 6.11
C GLU A 119 21.63 16.04 6.15
N GLU A 120 21.84 17.11 5.35
CA GLU A 120 23.16 17.73 5.12
C GLU A 120 24.00 17.89 6.40
N GLY A 121 25.18 17.26 6.44
CA GLY A 121 26.21 17.51 7.45
C GLY A 121 26.65 16.31 8.30
N ILE A 122 26.04 15.14 8.15
CA ILE A 122 26.40 13.91 8.89
C ILE A 122 27.19 12.95 7.98
N ASP A 123 28.14 12.16 8.53
CA ASP A 123 28.80 11.07 7.79
C ASP A 123 27.74 10.15 7.14
N PRO A 124 27.60 10.16 5.80
CA PRO A 124 26.52 9.46 5.12
C PRO A 124 26.57 7.95 5.32
N ARG A 125 27.78 7.40 5.53
CA ARG A 125 27.97 5.98 5.80
C ARG A 125 27.43 5.64 7.18
N LYS A 126 27.69 6.49 8.17
CA LYS A 126 27.17 6.32 9.53
C LYS A 126 25.66 6.37 9.54
N GLU A 127 25.05 7.33 8.86
CA GLU A 127 23.60 7.43 8.83
C GLU A 127 22.96 6.23 8.11
N TYR A 128 23.53 5.79 6.99
CA TYR A 128 23.09 4.57 6.31
C TYR A 128 23.17 3.33 7.22
N ARG A 129 24.24 3.22 8.01
CA ARG A 129 24.37 2.16 9.03
C ARG A 129 23.30 2.30 10.10
N ASP A 130 23.12 3.50 10.66
CA ASP A 130 22.19 3.75 11.76
C ASP A 130 20.75 3.40 11.33
N TRP A 131 20.36 3.70 10.09
CA TRP A 131 19.08 3.28 9.50
C TRP A 131 18.89 1.76 9.44
N ILE A 132 19.87 1.03 8.88
CA ILE A 132 19.74 -0.42 8.66
C ILE A 132 19.95 -1.20 9.96
N GLU A 133 20.92 -0.83 10.77
CA GLU A 133 21.21 -1.49 12.04
C GLU A 133 20.20 -1.14 13.12
N GLY A 134 19.60 0.07 13.07
CA GLY A 134 18.51 0.47 13.96
C GLY A 134 17.34 -0.51 13.91
N TYR A 135 16.97 -0.97 12.71
CA TYR A 135 15.97 -2.03 12.51
C TYR A 135 16.33 -3.31 13.27
N LEU A 136 17.61 -3.68 13.33
CA LEU A 136 18.07 -4.91 13.99
C LEU A 136 18.18 -4.77 15.51
N ARG A 137 18.44 -3.55 16.01
CA ARG A 137 18.67 -3.25 17.43
C ARG A 137 17.39 -3.01 18.22
N GLN A 138 16.43 -2.27 17.65
CA GLN A 138 15.26 -1.77 18.38
C GLN A 138 13.94 -2.40 17.90
N GLY A 139 13.99 -3.33 16.93
CA GLY A 139 12.77 -3.88 16.33
C GLY A 139 11.88 -2.79 15.71
N ILE A 140 12.49 -1.68 15.27
CA ILE A 140 11.80 -0.54 14.65
C ILE A 140 10.92 -1.08 13.53
N GLU A 141 9.72 -0.52 13.38
CA GLU A 141 8.82 -0.84 12.27
C GLU A 141 9.60 -0.96 10.96
N GLU A 142 9.31 -2.03 10.19
CA GLU A 142 9.96 -2.23 8.91
C GLU A 142 9.92 -0.91 8.10
N PRO A 143 11.05 -0.50 7.48
CA PRO A 143 11.03 0.67 6.61
C PRO A 143 9.86 0.55 5.65
N LYS A 144 9.19 1.67 5.35
CA LYS A 144 7.95 1.77 4.55
C LYS A 144 7.97 0.92 3.28
N LEU A 145 9.14 0.49 2.80
CA LEU A 145 9.26 -0.44 1.69
C LEU A 145 8.62 -1.82 1.85
N SER A 146 8.51 -2.37 3.07
CA SER A 146 7.90 -3.71 3.19
C SER A 146 6.40 -3.71 2.85
N SER A 147 5.78 -2.52 2.85
CA SER A 147 4.48 -2.23 2.28
C SER A 147 4.46 -2.21 0.74
N LEU A 148 5.62 -2.16 0.06
CA LEU A 148 5.69 -2.14 -1.41
C LEU A 148 5.30 -3.44 -2.08
N SER A 149 5.48 -4.58 -1.40
CA SER A 149 5.00 -5.86 -1.92
C SER A 149 3.48 -5.87 -2.15
N SER A 150 2.75 -5.07 -1.35
CA SER A 150 1.33 -4.74 -1.46
C SER A 150 1.05 -3.37 -2.07
N ALA A 151 2.07 -2.58 -2.41
CA ALA A 151 1.84 -1.22 -2.88
C ALA A 151 1.23 -1.23 -4.26
N VAL A 152 0.22 -0.39 -4.38
CA VAL A 152 -0.46 -0.07 -5.63
C VAL A 152 0.37 0.92 -6.45
N VAL A 153 1.18 1.76 -5.77
CA VAL A 153 2.05 2.79 -6.35
C VAL A 153 3.29 2.93 -5.47
N ILE A 154 4.45 3.11 -6.10
CA ILE A 154 5.75 3.29 -5.45
C ILE A 154 6.26 4.69 -5.77
N GLY A 155 6.45 5.55 -4.76
CA GLY A 155 7.09 6.83 -4.97
C GLY A 155 6.80 7.88 -3.91
N SER A 156 7.10 9.13 -4.24
CA SER A 156 6.95 10.28 -3.34
C SER A 156 5.47 10.51 -3.01
N ALA A 157 5.19 11.18 -1.89
CA ALA A 157 3.82 11.53 -1.53
C ALA A 157 3.13 12.34 -2.65
N ALA A 158 3.86 13.27 -3.28
CA ALA A 158 3.38 14.04 -4.43
C ALA A 158 3.05 13.14 -5.64
N PHE A 159 3.89 12.15 -5.94
CA PHE A 159 3.62 11.19 -7.00
C PHE A 159 2.39 10.34 -6.71
N VAL A 160 2.25 9.82 -5.47
CA VAL A 160 1.07 9.06 -5.04
C VAL A 160 -0.20 9.90 -5.17
N SER A 161 -0.18 11.17 -4.75
CA SER A 161 -1.30 12.09 -4.90
C SER A 161 -1.65 12.37 -6.36
N LYS A 162 -0.64 12.55 -7.24
CA LYS A 162 -0.86 12.68 -8.67
C LYS A 162 -1.54 11.44 -9.25
N VAL A 163 -1.06 10.26 -8.87
CA VAL A 163 -1.65 9.00 -9.33
C VAL A 163 -3.08 8.83 -8.82
N ARG A 164 -3.38 9.20 -7.57
CA ARG A 164 -4.76 9.21 -7.01
C ARG A 164 -5.73 10.01 -7.88
N LYS A 165 -5.34 11.20 -8.34
CA LYS A 165 -6.19 12.05 -9.18
C LYS A 165 -6.46 11.41 -10.55
N GLU A 166 -5.47 10.73 -11.12
CA GLU A 166 -5.66 10.01 -12.38
C GLU A 166 -6.56 8.77 -12.23
N VAL A 167 -6.58 8.13 -11.06
CA VAL A 167 -7.51 7.02 -10.77
C VAL A 167 -8.98 7.44 -10.87
N LEU A 168 -9.31 8.67 -10.47
CA LEU A 168 -10.69 9.19 -10.55
C LEU A 168 -11.21 9.25 -12.00
N LYS A 169 -10.29 9.42 -12.97
CA LYS A 169 -10.58 9.54 -14.40
C LYS A 169 -10.66 8.19 -15.12
N LEU A 170 -10.24 7.09 -14.48
CA LEU A 170 -10.26 5.76 -15.09
C LEU A 170 -11.70 5.35 -15.44
N LYS A 171 -11.90 5.01 -16.73
CA LYS A 171 -13.13 4.41 -17.26
C LYS A 171 -12.79 3.02 -17.80
N GLY A 172 -12.85 1.98 -16.98
CA GLY A 172 -12.59 0.63 -17.49
C GLY A 172 -12.28 -0.44 -16.44
N VAL A 173 -12.37 -1.70 -16.90
CA VAL A 173 -12.22 -2.95 -16.13
C VAL A 173 -10.75 -3.41 -16.14
N ASP A 174 -9.88 -2.61 -15.54
CA ASP A 174 -8.48 -3.00 -15.35
C ASP A 174 -8.34 -4.02 -14.21
N THR A 175 -7.35 -4.91 -14.32
CA THR A 175 -7.13 -6.03 -13.37
C THR A 175 -6.96 -5.56 -11.94
N ASN A 176 -6.31 -4.42 -11.78
CA ASN A 176 -5.97 -3.83 -10.49
C ASN A 176 -6.94 -2.70 -10.14
N GLU A 177 -8.00 -2.44 -10.91
CA GLU A 177 -8.88 -1.27 -10.74
C GLU A 177 -9.34 -1.09 -9.28
N ARG A 178 -9.66 -2.20 -8.59
CA ARG A 178 -9.99 -2.17 -7.16
C ARG A 178 -8.84 -1.68 -6.29
N GLU A 179 -7.62 -2.12 -6.56
CA GLU A 179 -6.41 -1.71 -5.84
C GLU A 179 -6.10 -0.23 -6.12
N TRP A 180 -6.20 0.21 -7.39
CA TRP A 180 -6.05 1.63 -7.76
C TRP A 180 -7.07 2.51 -7.03
N LYS A 181 -8.34 2.09 -7.01
CA LYS A 181 -9.41 2.78 -6.28
C LYS A 181 -9.13 2.87 -4.77
N ARG A 182 -8.48 1.86 -4.18
CA ARG A 182 -8.09 1.90 -2.75
C ARG A 182 -7.07 2.99 -2.40
N LEU A 183 -6.44 3.62 -3.39
CA LEU A 183 -5.61 4.80 -3.14
C LEU A 183 -6.43 5.99 -2.65
N LEU A 184 -7.73 6.06 -2.98
CA LEU A 184 -8.64 7.07 -2.47
C LEU A 184 -9.27 6.58 -1.15
N PRO A 185 -8.88 7.13 0.01
CA PRO A 185 -9.45 6.72 1.28
C PRO A 185 -10.90 7.20 1.39
N PHE A 186 -11.73 6.42 2.09
CA PHE A 186 -13.14 6.75 2.25
C PHE A 186 -13.36 8.01 3.11
N THR A 187 -12.41 8.34 3.98
CA THR A 187 -12.40 9.58 4.77
C THR A 187 -12.44 10.82 3.87
N ASP A 188 -11.73 10.81 2.73
CA ASP A 188 -11.73 11.94 1.80
C ASP A 188 -13.11 12.08 1.14
N VAL A 189 -13.80 10.96 0.87
CA VAL A 189 -15.18 10.96 0.39
C VAL A 189 -16.12 11.53 1.44
N ILE A 190 -15.97 11.14 2.71
CA ILE A 190 -16.76 11.70 3.82
C ILE A 190 -16.55 13.22 3.88
N SER A 191 -15.31 13.69 3.93
CA SER A 191 -15.02 15.12 3.99
C SER A 191 -15.51 15.90 2.77
N ALA A 192 -15.49 15.29 1.57
CA ALA A 192 -16.07 15.90 0.38
C ALA A 192 -17.61 16.02 0.47
N VAL A 193 -18.27 15.02 1.03
CA VAL A 193 -19.73 15.02 1.25
C VAL A 193 -20.12 16.04 2.32
N GLU A 194 -19.37 16.13 3.41
CA GLU A 194 -19.56 17.12 4.47
C GLU A 194 -19.49 18.54 3.91
N LYS A 195 -18.46 18.85 3.10
CA LYS A 195 -18.33 20.14 2.42
C LYS A 195 -19.51 20.44 1.49
N LEU A 196 -19.97 19.43 0.77
CA LEU A 196 -21.04 19.58 -0.20
C LEU A 196 -22.42 19.76 0.47
N LYS A 197 -22.62 19.15 1.64
CA LYS A 197 -23.83 19.28 2.44
C LYS A 197 -23.82 20.50 3.36
N GLY A 198 -22.65 20.91 3.83
CA GLY A 198 -22.49 21.94 4.86
C GLY A 198 -22.75 21.44 6.29
N GLU A 199 -22.69 20.13 6.52
CA GLU A 199 -22.97 19.50 7.82
C GLU A 199 -21.92 18.42 8.11
N VAL A 200 -21.69 18.12 9.39
CA VAL A 200 -20.74 17.08 9.83
C VAL A 200 -21.36 15.70 9.63
N TRP A 201 -20.54 14.73 9.23
CA TRP A 201 -20.93 13.37 8.89
C TRP A 201 -21.77 12.69 9.96
N ASP A 202 -21.29 12.78 11.21
CA ASP A 202 -21.93 12.15 12.37
C ASP A 202 -23.35 12.69 12.63
N ASP A 203 -23.64 13.92 12.21
CA ASP A 203 -24.96 14.51 12.40
C ASP A 203 -26.02 13.93 11.44
N PHE A 204 -25.61 13.38 10.29
CA PHE A 204 -26.54 12.91 9.26
C PHE A 204 -26.40 11.45 8.86
N VAL A 205 -25.35 10.74 9.28
CA VAL A 205 -25.11 9.34 8.92
C VAL A 205 -26.26 8.41 9.33
N ASP A 206 -26.97 8.71 10.42
CA ASP A 206 -28.10 7.90 10.90
C ASP A 206 -29.47 8.44 10.48
N ARG A 207 -29.53 9.54 9.73
CA ARG A 207 -30.79 10.10 9.25
C ARG A 207 -31.42 9.20 8.20
N HIS A 208 -32.69 8.85 8.43
CA HIS A 208 -33.42 7.99 7.53
C HIS A 208 -33.68 8.68 6.17
N GLY A 209 -33.23 8.07 5.08
CA GLY A 209 -33.47 8.56 3.72
C GLY A 209 -32.52 9.66 3.25
N ASP A 210 -31.44 9.89 3.99
CA ASP A 210 -30.46 10.91 3.64
C ASP A 210 -29.71 10.56 2.35
N TRP A 211 -29.78 11.47 1.37
CA TRP A 211 -29.13 11.28 0.08
C TRP A 211 -27.60 11.36 0.18
N ALA A 212 -27.06 12.13 1.13
CA ALA A 212 -25.62 12.38 1.23
C ALA A 212 -24.87 11.14 1.72
N ARG A 213 -25.44 10.45 2.73
CA ARG A 213 -24.91 9.17 3.20
C ARG A 213 -24.95 8.10 2.12
N ASP A 214 -26.10 7.91 1.49
CA ASP A 214 -26.26 6.90 0.43
C ASP A 214 -25.35 7.23 -0.77
N LEU A 215 -25.15 8.53 -1.09
CA LEU A 215 -24.21 9.00 -2.13
C LEU A 215 -22.75 8.72 -1.75
N ALA A 216 -22.36 8.92 -0.49
CA ALA A 216 -21.03 8.59 0.01
C ALA A 216 -20.76 7.09 -0.11
N LEU A 217 -21.69 6.23 0.33
CA LEU A 217 -21.57 4.78 0.19
C LEU A 217 -21.45 4.34 -1.28
N TYR A 218 -22.17 5.02 -2.17
CA TYR A 218 -22.06 4.82 -3.61
C TYR A 218 -20.68 5.24 -4.15
N ALA A 219 -20.20 6.42 -3.80
CA ALA A 219 -18.87 6.88 -4.16
C ALA A 219 -17.76 5.98 -3.59
N GLY A 220 -17.87 5.53 -2.34
CA GLY A 220 -16.94 4.59 -1.72
C GLY A 220 -16.88 3.24 -2.45
N ARG A 221 -18.03 2.77 -2.96
CA ARG A 221 -18.06 1.55 -3.77
C ARG A 221 -17.42 1.75 -5.14
N GLU A 222 -17.75 2.84 -5.81
CA GLU A 222 -17.34 3.11 -7.19
C GLU A 222 -15.91 3.65 -7.30
N ARG A 223 -15.41 4.37 -6.28
CA ARG A 223 -14.16 5.14 -6.33
C ARG A 223 -13.10 4.72 -5.31
N CYS A 224 -13.49 4.14 -4.17
CA CYS A 224 -12.53 3.67 -3.15
C CYS A 224 -12.22 2.16 -3.21
N GLY A 225 -12.95 1.38 -4.03
CA GLY A 225 -12.69 -0.06 -4.18
C GLY A 225 -13.06 -0.88 -2.93
N LEU A 226 -13.82 -0.28 -2.01
CA LEU A 226 -14.32 -0.92 -0.80
C LEU A 226 -15.41 -1.93 -1.14
N SER A 227 -15.43 -3.01 -0.37
CA SER A 227 -16.50 -4.00 -0.38
C SER A 227 -17.72 -3.48 0.37
N LEU A 228 -18.87 -4.12 0.15
CA LEU A 228 -20.11 -3.80 0.86
C LEU A 228 -19.98 -4.06 2.37
N THR A 229 -19.15 -5.04 2.76
CA THR A 229 -18.86 -5.33 4.17
C THR A 229 -18.02 -4.23 4.80
N GLU A 230 -16.91 -3.84 4.16
CA GLU A 230 -16.05 -2.74 4.63
C GLU A 230 -16.84 -1.42 4.75
N LEU A 231 -17.65 -1.08 3.73
CA LEU A 231 -18.53 0.11 3.79
C LEU A 231 -19.57 0.00 4.90
N GLY A 232 -20.10 -1.20 5.15
CA GLY A 232 -21.04 -1.45 6.24
C GLY A 232 -20.43 -1.21 7.61
N GLU A 233 -19.18 -1.63 7.81
CA GLU A 233 -18.41 -1.38 9.04
C GLU A 233 -18.23 0.13 9.30
N PHE A 234 -17.95 0.93 8.26
CA PHE A 234 -17.81 2.39 8.38
C PHE A 234 -19.07 3.11 8.88
N VAL A 235 -20.26 2.60 8.53
CA VAL A 235 -21.54 3.20 8.92
C VAL A 235 -22.35 2.33 9.88
N ASN A 236 -21.68 1.37 10.53
CA ASN A 236 -22.28 0.42 11.47
C ASN A 236 -23.58 -0.25 10.95
N CYS A 237 -23.58 -0.72 9.71
CA CYS A 237 -24.74 -1.36 9.09
C CYS A 237 -24.38 -2.64 8.34
N ARG A 238 -25.39 -3.49 8.09
CA ARG A 238 -25.19 -4.75 7.36
C ARG A 238 -24.89 -4.50 5.88
N ASN A 239 -24.07 -5.36 5.28
CA ASN A 239 -23.71 -5.30 3.86
C ASN A 239 -24.93 -5.28 2.91
N GLN A 240 -26.04 -5.95 3.27
CA GLN A 240 -27.29 -5.94 2.52
C GLN A 240 -27.90 -4.53 2.45
N SER A 241 -27.85 -3.77 3.55
CA SER A 241 -28.32 -2.38 3.59
C SER A 241 -27.51 -1.49 2.65
N VAL A 242 -26.18 -1.65 2.65
CA VAL A 242 -25.28 -0.93 1.73
C VAL A 242 -25.58 -1.28 0.26
N ALA A 243 -25.85 -2.55 -0.04
CA ALA A 243 -26.26 -2.99 -1.38
C ALA A 243 -27.56 -2.32 -1.85
N GLN A 244 -28.58 -2.27 -0.98
CA GLN A 244 -29.85 -1.62 -1.29
C GLN A 244 -29.67 -0.10 -1.50
N SER A 245 -28.93 0.58 -0.62
CA SER A 245 -28.60 2.00 -0.77
C SER A 245 -27.90 2.29 -2.11
N ASN A 246 -26.88 1.51 -2.46
CA ASN A 246 -26.17 1.60 -3.73
C ASN A 246 -27.11 1.44 -4.93
N MET A 247 -27.99 0.44 -4.89
CA MET A 247 -28.97 0.19 -5.97
C MET A 247 -29.94 1.37 -6.13
N ARG A 248 -30.44 1.94 -5.02
CA ARG A 248 -31.33 3.10 -5.02
C ARG A 248 -30.65 4.34 -5.61
N ILE A 249 -29.44 4.67 -5.16
CA ILE A 249 -28.68 5.81 -5.69
C ILE A 249 -28.37 5.63 -7.16
N ARG A 250 -27.92 4.45 -7.58
CA ARG A 250 -27.64 4.18 -9.00
C ARG A 250 -28.86 4.37 -9.89
N LYS A 251 -30.06 4.03 -9.40
CA LYS A 251 -31.31 4.28 -10.11
C LYS A 251 -31.66 5.78 -10.12
N ARG A 252 -31.56 6.45 -8.97
CA ARG A 252 -31.85 7.88 -8.82
C ARG A 252 -30.93 8.76 -9.68
N LEU A 253 -29.62 8.45 -9.75
CA LEU A 253 -28.67 9.19 -10.59
C LEU A 253 -29.03 9.24 -12.09
N LYS A 254 -29.90 8.35 -12.56
CA LYS A 254 -30.42 8.36 -13.94
C LYS A 254 -31.63 9.28 -14.13
N GLN A 255 -32.33 9.64 -13.06
CA GLN A 255 -33.65 10.28 -13.09
C GLN A 255 -33.65 11.64 -12.39
N ASP A 256 -32.81 11.80 -11.36
CA ASP A 256 -32.72 12.94 -10.47
C ASP A 256 -31.52 13.80 -10.86
N GLN A 257 -31.79 14.93 -11.50
CA GLN A 257 -30.77 15.82 -12.04
C GLN A 257 -29.99 16.55 -10.93
N GLU A 258 -30.65 16.86 -9.80
CA GLU A 258 -30.01 17.50 -8.66
C GLU A 258 -29.00 16.55 -8.00
N LEU A 259 -29.40 15.29 -7.77
CA LEU A 259 -28.49 14.28 -7.23
C LEU A 259 -27.30 14.03 -8.18
N LYS A 260 -27.53 14.07 -9.49
CA LYS A 260 -26.46 13.96 -10.49
C LYS A 260 -25.47 15.12 -10.38
N GLN A 261 -25.95 16.35 -10.29
CA GLN A 261 -25.10 17.52 -10.08
C GLN A 261 -24.31 17.44 -8.77
N ASN A 262 -24.94 16.97 -7.69
CA ASN A 262 -24.25 16.76 -6.42
C ASN A 262 -23.16 15.68 -6.51
N TYR A 263 -23.40 14.61 -7.27
CA TYR A 263 -22.36 13.60 -7.53
C TYR A 263 -21.20 14.18 -8.35
N GLU A 264 -21.48 14.98 -9.38
CA GLU A 264 -20.44 15.65 -10.19
C GLU A 264 -19.62 16.63 -9.34
N LYS A 265 -20.27 17.46 -8.51
CA LYS A 265 -19.60 18.34 -7.56
C LYS A 265 -18.73 17.58 -6.56
N LEU A 266 -19.22 16.45 -6.04
CA LEU A 266 -18.45 15.57 -5.16
C LEU A 266 -17.18 15.06 -5.84
N LEU A 267 -17.27 14.64 -7.10
CA LEU A 267 -16.09 14.20 -7.84
C LEU A 267 -15.09 15.35 -8.06
N ASN A 268 -15.56 16.56 -8.35
CA ASN A 268 -14.68 17.72 -8.50
C ASN A 268 -13.94 18.06 -7.20
N ILE A 269 -14.64 18.03 -6.05
CA ILE A 269 -14.00 18.26 -4.74
C ILE A 269 -12.89 17.22 -4.49
N LEU A 270 -13.13 15.96 -4.86
CA LEU A 270 -12.16 14.88 -4.73
C LEU A 270 -10.96 14.99 -5.69
N GLU A 271 -11.14 15.62 -6.86
CA GLU A 271 -10.05 15.90 -7.80
C GLU A 271 -9.17 17.08 -7.33
N GLU A 272 -9.76 18.05 -6.64
CA GLU A 272 -9.07 19.24 -6.12
C GLU A 272 -8.30 18.97 -4.83
N SER A 273 -8.78 18.01 -4.02
CA SER A 273 -8.15 17.58 -2.75
C SER A 273 -6.82 16.85 -2.97
#